data_AF-A0AAU9IQ50-F1
#
_entry.id   AF-A0AAU9IQ50-F1
#
_cell.length_a   1.000
_cell.length_b   1.000
_cell.length_c   1.000
_cell.angle_alpha   90.00
_cell.angle_beta   90.00
_cell.angle_gamma   90.00
#
_symmetry.space_group_name_H-M   'P 1'
#
loop_
_entity.id
_entity.type
_entity.pdbx_description
1 polymer ?
#
loop_
_entity_poly.entity_id
_entity_poly.type
_entity_poly.pdbx_seq_one_letter_code
_entity_poly.pdbx_strand_id
1 'polypeptide(L)'
;MKVLVFLTILSLALSGSTFRSVQFSPVSGATNVIRGLLKGIGSEITTDDIKPCLADIDDMIPDLQEAISYYNQHTSESYRSCLLLLGLALKDVPSAIDTCKGGATQAASIISDALKTFTDPSSFPGDLTKALVLDGKDIKVNFAQAAIKWSKSDYEGFGFSIGQAMYNVFQTLEEYNLMSLHISASSPVDIVKGFFEAFKEEIVTADVKPCLKEVDDMIPDLKEAIESCKQDTAEGVRNCLIYLTLAAKAFPTALSTCQTGASQALNIVTDLAKTMLKPSTFSSDFVKAYVLDSKDIKSSLAQAASMWSKNDMEGFGYSLGQTLYEMYNVLEEFNVLLGSSQDASLELLDGFLFGIASDMYNDEIKSCFADIETVEKDIKAFFTEIKTETLEGMVEGFKTLGNTLDHINSAIAECKSKATDVIAIVSKASKQFISPYTFAYHVGRAILVNEKQIYNEITTAMRAWNNAEYFNCGYNIGKAVVIVAQDKAIEPAYNGASRRIKH
;
A
#
# COMPACT_ATOMS: atom_id res chain seq x y z
N MET A 1 13.62 13.16 4.27
CA MET A 1 14.72 12.34 4.85
C MET A 1 15.57 13.12 5.88
N LYS A 2 15.78 14.43 5.71
CA LYS A 2 16.53 15.23 6.70
C LYS A 2 15.84 15.34 8.06
N VAL A 3 14.51 15.32 8.08
CA VAL A 3 13.65 15.23 9.27
C VAL A 3 13.93 13.99 10.13
N LEU A 4 14.05 12.83 9.48
CA LEU A 4 14.35 11.55 10.12
C LEU A 4 15.76 11.55 10.70
N VAL A 5 16.72 11.99 9.88
CA VAL A 5 18.13 12.17 10.27
C VAL A 5 18.22 13.12 11.47
N PHE A 6 17.45 14.20 11.51
CA PHE A 6 17.44 15.15 12.63
C PHE A 6 16.78 14.63 13.91
N LEU A 7 15.69 13.84 13.84
CA LEU A 7 15.08 13.22 15.03
C LEU A 7 15.91 12.06 15.60
N THR A 8 16.58 11.30 14.73
CA THR A 8 17.65 10.38 15.16
C THR A 8 18.87 11.12 15.70
N ILE A 9 19.24 12.27 15.13
CA ILE A 9 20.32 13.12 15.65
C ILE A 9 19.91 13.77 16.98
N LEU A 10 18.64 14.09 17.22
CA LEU A 10 18.20 14.66 18.50
C LEU A 10 18.21 13.60 19.63
N SER A 11 17.86 12.35 19.31
CA SER A 11 18.03 11.21 20.21
C SER A 11 19.50 10.78 20.37
N LEU A 12 20.34 11.00 19.35
CA LEU A 12 21.80 10.80 19.40
C LEU A 12 22.57 11.96 20.07
N ALA A 13 22.09 13.20 19.98
CA ALA A 13 22.70 14.39 20.58
C ALA A 13 22.46 14.44 22.09
N LEU A 14 21.36 13.83 22.55
CA LEU A 14 21.14 13.52 23.96
C LEU A 14 21.98 12.32 24.44
N SER A 15 22.63 11.55 23.55
CA SER A 15 23.47 10.39 23.89
C SER A 15 24.94 10.45 23.45
N GLY A 16 25.40 11.53 22.79
CA GLY A 16 26.82 11.88 22.65
C GLY A 16 27.71 10.89 21.88
N SER A 17 27.23 10.19 20.86
CA SER A 17 28.07 9.25 20.08
C SER A 17 28.39 9.75 18.65
N THR A 18 29.68 9.99 18.37
CA THR A 18 30.21 10.22 17.02
C THR A 18 30.19 8.94 16.19
N PHE A 19 29.76 9.04 14.92
CA PHE A 19 29.75 7.92 13.97
C PHE A 19 31.19 7.48 13.68
N ARG A 20 31.61 6.38 14.32
CA ARG A 20 32.89 5.71 14.04
C ARG A 20 32.76 5.03 12.68
N SER A 21 33.74 5.22 11.79
CA SER A 21 33.92 4.35 10.63
C SER A 21 34.03 2.91 11.13
N VAL A 22 33.03 2.08 10.84
CA VAL A 22 33.05 0.67 11.23
C VAL A 22 34.21 0.01 10.50
N GLN A 23 35.23 -0.44 11.26
CA GLN A 23 36.31 -1.24 10.69
C GLN A 23 35.74 -2.62 10.36
N PHE A 24 35.50 -2.83 9.06
CA PHE A 24 34.99 -4.07 8.51
C PHE A 24 36.14 -5.09 8.41
N SER A 25 35.94 -6.31 8.92
CA SER A 25 36.80 -7.46 8.61
C SER A 25 36.15 -8.23 7.46
N PRO A 26 36.66 -8.10 6.21
CA PRO A 26 35.98 -8.55 4.98
C PRO A 26 35.50 -10.01 5.03
N VAL A 27 36.42 -10.92 5.38
CA VAL A 27 36.22 -12.37 5.35
C VAL A 27 35.13 -12.85 6.31
N SER A 28 35.07 -12.27 7.51
CA SER A 28 34.05 -12.63 8.50
C SER A 28 32.68 -12.06 8.15
N GLY A 29 32.64 -10.89 7.50
CA GLY A 29 31.39 -10.25 7.11
C GLY A 29 30.65 -11.07 6.07
N ALA A 30 31.32 -11.39 4.95
CA ALA A 30 30.69 -12.09 3.84
C ALA A 30 30.24 -13.51 4.23
N THR A 31 31.09 -14.23 4.98
CA THR A 31 30.73 -15.55 5.53
C THR A 31 29.49 -15.46 6.43
N ASN A 32 29.39 -14.44 7.28
CA ASN A 32 28.22 -14.28 8.16
C ASN A 32 26.94 -13.94 7.37
N VAL A 33 27.03 -13.11 6.32
CA VAL A 33 25.89 -12.83 5.43
C VAL A 33 25.37 -14.12 4.80
N ILE A 34 26.24 -14.94 4.22
CA ILE A 34 25.82 -16.20 3.60
C ILE A 34 25.25 -17.17 4.64
N ARG A 35 25.82 -17.22 5.84
CA ARG A 35 25.24 -18.03 6.94
C ARG A 35 23.83 -17.62 7.27
N GLY A 36 23.62 -16.32 7.40
CA GLY A 36 22.30 -15.75 7.60
C GLY A 36 21.36 -16.14 6.47
N LEU A 37 21.78 -15.92 5.23
CA LEU A 37 21.01 -16.19 4.02
C LEU A 37 20.48 -17.63 3.99
N LEU A 38 21.38 -18.61 4.17
CA LEU A 38 21.05 -20.04 4.19
C LEU A 38 20.05 -20.37 5.31
N LYS A 39 20.24 -19.79 6.51
CA LYS A 39 19.28 -19.94 7.62
C LYS A 39 17.92 -19.32 7.30
N GLY A 40 17.91 -18.16 6.64
CA GLY A 40 16.70 -17.41 6.29
C GLY A 40 15.81 -18.17 5.29
N ILE A 41 16.42 -18.89 4.35
CA ILE A 41 15.69 -19.78 3.42
C ILE A 41 15.33 -21.15 4.03
N GLY A 42 15.66 -21.39 5.30
CA GLY A 42 15.39 -22.67 5.98
C GLY A 42 16.30 -23.83 5.54
N SER A 43 17.46 -23.55 4.96
CA SER A 43 18.39 -24.58 4.49
C SER A 43 19.17 -25.22 5.65
N GLU A 44 19.39 -26.53 5.56
CA GLU A 44 20.30 -27.27 6.46
C GLU A 44 21.78 -27.10 6.09
N ILE A 45 22.07 -26.48 4.93
CA ILE A 45 23.45 -26.20 4.49
C ILE A 45 24.08 -25.17 5.42
N THR A 46 25.30 -25.46 5.89
CA THR A 46 26.09 -24.53 6.68
C THR A 46 27.06 -23.75 5.79
N THR A 47 27.63 -22.65 6.29
CA THR A 47 28.67 -21.94 5.52
C THR A 47 29.92 -22.77 5.32
N ASP A 48 30.28 -23.64 6.27
CA ASP A 48 31.49 -24.46 6.18
C ASP A 48 31.39 -25.49 5.05
N ASP A 49 30.16 -25.88 4.71
CA ASP A 49 29.85 -26.79 3.62
C ASP A 49 30.16 -26.20 2.24
N ILE A 50 30.00 -24.89 2.06
CA ILE A 50 30.14 -24.21 0.75
C ILE A 50 31.33 -23.26 0.69
N LYS A 51 31.96 -22.95 1.82
CA LYS A 51 33.14 -22.08 1.92
C LYS A 51 34.26 -22.47 0.95
N PRO A 52 34.59 -23.75 0.71
CA PRO A 52 35.62 -24.11 -0.27
C PRO A 52 35.27 -23.76 -1.72
N CYS A 53 33.99 -23.59 -2.04
CA CYS A 53 33.49 -23.30 -3.40
C CYS A 53 33.16 -21.82 -3.63
N LEU A 54 33.20 -20.99 -2.59
CA LEU A 54 33.00 -19.55 -2.72
C LEU A 54 34.34 -18.89 -3.06
N ALA A 55 34.64 -18.77 -4.34
CA ALA A 55 35.73 -17.93 -4.81
C ALA A 55 35.39 -16.45 -4.54
N ASP A 56 36.37 -15.67 -4.07
CA ASP A 56 36.28 -14.21 -3.96
C ASP A 56 35.05 -13.69 -3.19
N ILE A 57 34.66 -14.42 -2.13
CA ILE A 57 33.51 -14.08 -1.28
C ILE A 57 33.56 -12.63 -0.73
N ASP A 58 34.74 -12.04 -0.63
CA ASP A 58 34.92 -10.67 -0.13
C ASP A 58 34.40 -9.60 -1.11
N ASP A 59 34.33 -9.92 -2.39
CA ASP A 59 33.93 -8.97 -3.45
C ASP A 59 32.43 -8.64 -3.40
N MET A 60 31.62 -9.43 -2.67
CA MET A 60 30.19 -9.12 -2.50
C MET A 60 29.93 -7.97 -1.53
N ILE A 61 30.84 -7.69 -0.60
CA ILE A 61 30.60 -6.71 0.47
C ILE A 61 30.37 -5.29 -0.07
N PRO A 62 31.18 -4.77 -1.02
CA PRO A 62 30.92 -3.48 -1.65
C PRO A 62 29.52 -3.40 -2.28
N ASP A 63 29.11 -4.42 -3.02
CA ASP A 63 27.79 -4.47 -3.68
C ASP A 63 26.64 -4.49 -2.65
N LEU A 64 26.78 -5.26 -1.55
CA LEU A 64 25.81 -5.26 -0.46
C LEU A 64 25.72 -3.89 0.23
N GLN A 65 26.86 -3.23 0.45
CA GLN A 65 26.91 -1.90 1.04
C GLN A 65 26.22 -0.87 0.14
N GLU A 66 26.47 -0.93 -1.17
CA GLU A 66 25.84 -0.07 -2.16
C GLU A 66 24.33 -0.36 -2.26
N ALA A 67 23.92 -1.63 -2.25
CA ALA A 67 22.52 -2.02 -2.24
C ALA A 67 21.76 -1.41 -1.05
N ILE A 68 22.34 -1.48 0.16
CA ILE A 68 21.75 -0.86 1.36
C ILE A 68 21.70 0.67 1.24
N SER A 69 22.71 1.30 0.63
CA SER A 69 22.69 2.73 0.34
C SER A 69 21.49 3.11 -0.53
N TYR A 70 21.24 2.34 -1.59
CA TYR A 70 20.07 2.51 -2.44
C TYR A 70 18.75 2.25 -1.71
N TYR A 71 18.65 1.19 -0.90
CA TYR A 71 17.44 0.91 -0.12
C TYR A 71 17.00 2.11 0.75
N ASN A 72 17.97 2.78 1.36
CA ASN A 72 17.73 3.91 2.27
C ASN A 72 17.31 5.21 1.55
N GLN A 73 17.31 5.25 0.21
CA GLN A 73 16.85 6.43 -0.54
C GLN A 73 15.33 6.45 -0.69
N HIS A 74 14.64 5.32 -0.48
CA HIS A 74 13.18 5.20 -0.45
C HIS A 74 12.45 5.64 -1.73
N THR A 75 13.11 5.58 -2.89
CA THR A 75 12.48 5.81 -4.20
C THR A 75 12.27 4.47 -4.94
N SER A 76 11.30 4.42 -5.84
CA SER A 76 11.05 3.23 -6.67
C SER A 76 12.27 2.81 -7.49
N GLU A 77 12.99 3.78 -8.06
CA GLU A 77 14.24 3.55 -8.79
C GLU A 77 15.33 3.00 -7.86
N SER A 78 15.49 3.58 -6.67
CA SER A 78 16.48 3.09 -5.70
C SER A 78 16.19 1.68 -5.19
N TYR A 79 14.93 1.29 -5.03
CA TYR A 79 14.60 -0.09 -4.68
C TYR A 79 14.97 -1.06 -5.79
N ARG A 80 14.80 -0.68 -7.06
CA ARG A 80 15.27 -1.48 -8.20
C ARG A 80 16.79 -1.64 -8.19
N SER A 81 17.53 -0.55 -7.97
CA SER A 81 19.00 -0.59 -7.85
C SER A 81 19.45 -1.45 -6.67
N CYS A 82 18.77 -1.36 -5.53
CA CYS A 82 19.02 -2.22 -4.37
C CYS A 82 18.85 -3.70 -4.73
N LEU A 83 17.72 -4.08 -5.32
CA LEU A 83 17.47 -5.47 -5.72
C LEU A 83 18.52 -5.95 -6.73
N LEU A 84 18.82 -5.15 -7.75
CA LEU A 84 19.84 -5.50 -8.75
C LEU A 84 21.20 -5.79 -8.10
N LEU A 85 21.66 -4.92 -7.20
CA LEU A 85 22.95 -5.08 -6.52
C LEU A 85 22.95 -6.27 -5.55
N LEU A 86 21.84 -6.53 -4.84
CA LEU A 86 21.70 -7.77 -4.05
C LEU A 86 21.75 -9.02 -4.94
N GLY A 87 21.12 -8.94 -6.12
CA GLY A 87 21.17 -9.96 -7.15
C GLY A 87 22.60 -10.27 -7.59
N LEU A 88 23.37 -9.23 -7.89
CA LEU A 88 24.77 -9.32 -8.31
C LEU A 88 25.68 -9.84 -7.18
N ALA A 89 25.52 -9.32 -5.96
CA ALA A 89 26.31 -9.71 -4.80
C ALA A 89 26.18 -11.20 -4.45
N LEU A 90 25.02 -11.80 -4.73
CA LEU A 90 24.69 -13.17 -4.33
C LEU A 90 24.68 -14.16 -5.50
N LYS A 91 24.99 -13.72 -6.72
CA LYS A 91 24.89 -14.51 -7.97
C LYS A 91 25.68 -15.83 -7.94
N ASP A 92 26.78 -15.87 -7.21
CA ASP A 92 27.69 -17.02 -7.15
C ASP A 92 27.32 -18.02 -6.03
N VAL A 93 26.37 -17.68 -5.17
CA VAL A 93 25.94 -18.57 -4.06
C VAL A 93 25.27 -19.86 -4.58
N PRO A 94 24.34 -19.83 -5.56
CA PRO A 94 23.73 -21.05 -6.08
C PRO A 94 24.76 -22.03 -6.67
N SER A 95 25.70 -21.54 -7.48
CA SER A 95 26.71 -22.39 -8.12
C SER A 95 27.69 -22.98 -7.11
N ALA A 96 28.03 -22.24 -6.04
CA ALA A 96 28.83 -22.74 -4.93
C ALA A 96 28.11 -23.86 -4.17
N ILE A 97 26.79 -23.74 -3.93
CA ILE A 97 25.98 -24.80 -3.32
C ILE A 97 25.99 -26.05 -4.20
N ASP A 98 25.72 -25.91 -5.49
CA ASP A 98 25.67 -27.04 -6.43
C ASP A 98 27.02 -27.77 -6.50
N THR A 99 28.12 -27.01 -6.58
CA THR A 99 29.47 -27.56 -6.70
C THR A 99 29.92 -28.28 -5.42
N CYS A 100 29.69 -27.68 -4.24
CA CYS A 100 30.18 -28.23 -2.98
C CYS A 100 29.28 -29.32 -2.38
N LYS A 101 27.97 -29.32 -2.68
CA LYS A 101 27.02 -30.21 -2.00
C LYS A 101 26.17 -31.10 -2.89
N GLY A 102 26.23 -31.00 -4.22
CA GLY A 102 25.79 -32.02 -5.20
C GLY A 102 24.35 -32.59 -5.10
N GLY A 103 23.58 -32.22 -4.08
CA GLY A 103 22.27 -32.77 -3.73
C GLY A 103 21.42 -31.82 -2.90
N ALA A 104 21.89 -30.59 -2.63
CA ALA A 104 21.11 -29.53 -1.99
C ALA A 104 20.44 -28.62 -3.03
N THR A 105 19.88 -29.25 -4.07
CA THR A 105 19.37 -28.59 -5.29
C THR A 105 18.21 -27.64 -4.99
N GLN A 106 17.42 -27.91 -3.94
CA GLN A 106 16.31 -27.05 -3.56
C GLN A 106 16.79 -25.67 -3.07
N ALA A 107 17.82 -25.61 -2.20
CA ALA A 107 18.34 -24.34 -1.71
C ALA A 107 18.97 -23.53 -2.85
N ALA A 108 19.72 -24.17 -3.74
CA ALA A 108 20.28 -23.53 -4.93
C ALA A 108 19.16 -22.99 -5.85
N SER A 109 18.09 -23.74 -6.06
CA SER A 109 16.94 -23.31 -6.87
C SER A 109 16.22 -22.12 -6.25
N ILE A 110 15.90 -22.15 -4.95
CA ILE A 110 15.24 -21.04 -4.24
C ILE A 110 16.03 -19.75 -4.42
N ILE A 111 17.35 -19.79 -4.17
CA ILE A 111 18.21 -18.62 -4.30
C ILE A 111 18.28 -18.20 -5.77
N SER A 112 18.55 -19.11 -6.70
CA SER A 112 18.64 -18.82 -8.13
C SER A 112 17.37 -18.14 -8.66
N ASP A 113 16.19 -18.64 -8.32
CA ASP A 113 14.93 -18.12 -8.84
C ASP A 113 14.61 -16.75 -8.24
N ALA A 114 14.86 -16.54 -6.94
CA ALA A 114 14.74 -15.23 -6.33
C ALA A 114 15.75 -14.22 -6.93
N LEU A 115 16.98 -14.65 -7.22
CA LEU A 115 18.00 -13.78 -7.81
C LEU A 115 17.64 -13.35 -9.23
N LYS A 116 17.06 -14.23 -10.06
CA LYS A 116 16.54 -13.84 -11.38
C LYS A 116 15.54 -12.69 -11.24
N THR A 117 14.65 -12.75 -10.25
CA THR A 117 13.70 -11.67 -9.94
C THR A 117 14.38 -10.39 -9.53
N PHE A 118 15.49 -10.48 -8.80
CA PHE A 118 16.23 -9.30 -8.35
C PHE A 118 17.03 -8.64 -9.48
N THR A 119 17.66 -9.43 -10.35
CA THR A 119 18.51 -8.94 -11.44
C THR A 119 17.73 -8.48 -12.67
N ASP A 120 16.56 -9.08 -12.92
CA ASP A 120 15.68 -8.67 -14.02
C ASP A 120 14.23 -8.56 -13.52
N PRO A 121 13.88 -7.47 -12.83
CA PRO A 121 12.50 -7.23 -12.39
C PRO A 121 11.52 -7.08 -13.56
N SER A 122 11.98 -6.91 -14.81
CA SER A 122 11.13 -6.83 -16.01
C SER A 122 10.84 -8.20 -16.65
N SER A 123 11.63 -9.23 -16.35
CA SER A 123 11.40 -10.59 -16.84
C SER A 123 10.15 -11.26 -16.27
N PHE A 124 9.48 -10.63 -15.30
CA PHE A 124 8.27 -11.12 -14.68
C PHE A 124 7.02 -10.46 -15.26
N PRO A 125 5.87 -11.17 -15.27
CA PRO A 125 4.58 -10.54 -15.51
C PRO A 125 4.46 -9.31 -14.61
N GLY A 126 4.07 -8.17 -15.16
CA GLY A 126 4.23 -6.85 -14.53
C GLY A 126 3.62 -6.70 -13.13
N ASP A 127 2.80 -7.65 -12.70
CA ASP A 127 2.14 -7.68 -11.40
C ASP A 127 2.96 -8.34 -10.30
N LEU A 128 3.87 -9.28 -10.62
CA LEU A 128 4.76 -9.84 -9.60
C LEU A 128 5.81 -8.82 -9.15
N THR A 129 6.29 -7.98 -10.06
CA THR A 129 7.20 -6.87 -9.73
C THR A 129 6.51 -5.82 -8.86
N LYS A 130 5.21 -5.58 -9.06
CA LYS A 130 4.39 -4.77 -8.14
C LYS A 130 4.16 -5.51 -6.82
N ALA A 131 3.86 -6.80 -6.82
CA ALA A 131 3.69 -7.57 -5.58
C ALA A 131 4.99 -7.59 -4.74
N LEU A 132 6.16 -7.79 -5.35
CA LEU A 132 7.46 -7.73 -4.65
C LEU A 132 7.79 -6.32 -4.13
N VAL A 133 7.52 -5.29 -4.92
CA VAL A 133 7.96 -3.91 -4.64
C VAL A 133 6.92 -3.11 -3.85
N LEU A 134 5.64 -3.44 -3.95
CA LEU A 134 4.51 -2.65 -3.43
C LEU A 134 3.67 -3.40 -2.37
N ASP A 135 3.38 -4.69 -2.51
CA ASP A 135 2.33 -5.33 -1.67
C ASP A 135 2.78 -6.56 -0.85
N GLY A 136 3.99 -7.05 -1.04
CA GLY A 136 4.61 -8.09 -0.22
C GLY A 136 5.00 -7.54 1.15
N LYS A 137 4.02 -7.36 2.04
CA LYS A 137 4.19 -6.85 3.41
C LYS A 137 5.38 -7.51 4.11
N ASP A 138 5.52 -8.83 3.96
CA ASP A 138 6.59 -9.60 4.57
C ASP A 138 7.95 -9.36 3.92
N ILE A 139 8.00 -9.23 2.58
CA ILE A 139 9.25 -8.95 1.83
C ILE A 139 9.79 -7.57 2.21
N LYS A 140 8.94 -6.54 2.25
CA LYS A 140 9.31 -5.18 2.68
C LYS A 140 9.80 -5.14 4.13
N VAL A 141 9.13 -5.87 5.02
CA VAL A 141 9.53 -5.98 6.43
C VAL A 141 10.91 -6.63 6.53
N ASN A 142 11.17 -7.69 5.78
CA ASN A 142 12.45 -8.38 5.76
C ASN A 142 13.57 -7.48 5.23
N PHE A 143 13.37 -6.73 4.14
CA PHE A 143 14.38 -5.76 3.68
C PHE A 143 14.65 -4.63 4.69
N ALA A 144 13.60 -4.12 5.36
CA ALA A 144 13.76 -3.10 6.38
C ALA A 144 14.55 -3.62 7.58
N GLN A 145 14.26 -4.86 8.01
CA GLN A 145 15.02 -5.52 9.06
C GLN A 145 16.47 -5.74 8.63
N ALA A 146 16.71 -6.18 7.40
CA ALA A 146 18.05 -6.35 6.86
C ALA A 146 18.86 -5.03 6.96
N ALA A 147 18.32 -3.90 6.49
CA ALA A 147 18.98 -2.60 6.60
C ALA A 147 19.30 -2.20 8.06
N ILE A 148 18.38 -2.47 9.00
CA ILE A 148 18.61 -2.24 10.44
C ILE A 148 19.73 -3.15 10.96
N LYS A 149 19.77 -4.42 10.56
CA LYS A 149 20.82 -5.36 10.98
C LYS A 149 22.18 -4.98 10.40
N TRP A 150 22.23 -4.56 9.14
CA TRP A 150 23.43 -4.03 8.49
C TRP A 150 24.02 -2.85 9.25
N SER A 151 23.20 -1.85 9.60
CA SER A 151 23.67 -0.67 10.36
C SER A 151 24.18 -1.01 11.77
N LYS A 152 23.75 -2.14 12.34
CA LYS A 152 24.23 -2.67 13.63
C LYS A 152 25.43 -3.62 13.48
N SER A 153 25.97 -3.79 12.28
CA SER A 153 27.02 -4.78 11.96
C SER A 153 26.61 -6.23 12.29
N ASP A 154 25.31 -6.51 12.36
CA ASP A 154 24.75 -7.85 12.52
C ASP A 154 24.61 -8.49 11.14
N TYR A 155 25.73 -8.90 10.53
CA TYR A 155 25.77 -9.42 9.16
C TYR A 155 25.04 -10.75 8.99
N GLU A 156 25.04 -11.59 10.03
CA GLU A 156 24.26 -12.83 10.03
C GLU A 156 22.76 -12.55 10.11
N GLY A 157 22.34 -11.62 10.97
CA GLY A 157 20.96 -11.15 11.01
C GLY A 157 20.52 -10.48 9.70
N PHE A 158 21.40 -9.70 9.05
CA PHE A 158 21.17 -9.14 7.73
C PHE A 158 20.92 -10.25 6.71
N GLY A 159 21.83 -11.22 6.62
CA GLY A 159 21.70 -12.35 5.72
C GLY A 159 20.42 -13.12 5.95
N PHE A 160 20.05 -13.36 7.22
CA PHE A 160 18.81 -14.04 7.60
C PHE A 160 17.57 -13.36 7.06
N SER A 161 17.46 -12.04 7.24
CA SER A 161 16.34 -11.28 6.70
C SER A 161 16.30 -11.29 5.17
N ILE A 162 17.44 -11.22 4.48
CA ILE A 162 17.49 -11.37 3.01
C ILE A 162 17.04 -12.78 2.59
N GLY A 163 17.45 -13.82 3.31
CA GLY A 163 17.04 -15.20 3.03
C GLY A 163 15.53 -15.38 3.18
N GLN A 164 14.92 -14.83 4.22
CA GLN A 164 13.47 -14.87 4.38
C GLN A 164 12.74 -14.11 3.26
N ALA A 165 13.28 -12.97 2.82
CA ALA A 165 12.74 -12.25 1.66
C ALA A 165 12.78 -13.12 0.40
N MET A 166 13.91 -13.76 0.11
CA MET A 166 14.06 -14.65 -1.06
C MET A 166 13.12 -15.87 -1.00
N TYR A 167 12.97 -16.49 0.17
CA TYR A 167 12.05 -17.60 0.35
C TYR A 167 10.60 -17.20 0.07
N ASN A 168 10.18 -16.04 0.57
CA ASN A 168 8.84 -15.51 0.31
C ASN A 168 8.62 -15.24 -1.18
N VAL A 169 9.63 -14.68 -1.88
CA VAL A 169 9.58 -14.51 -3.35
C VAL A 169 9.38 -15.84 -4.05
N PHE A 170 10.16 -16.85 -3.67
CA PHE A 170 10.06 -18.19 -4.25
C PHE A 170 8.67 -18.82 -4.02
N GLN A 171 8.11 -18.73 -2.81
CA GLN A 171 6.77 -19.24 -2.52
C GLN A 171 5.71 -18.55 -3.40
N THR A 172 5.76 -17.23 -3.55
CA THR A 172 4.86 -16.48 -4.43
C THR A 172 5.00 -16.94 -5.90
N LEU A 173 6.22 -17.25 -6.35
CA LEU A 173 6.47 -17.77 -7.69
C LEU A 173 5.85 -19.17 -7.91
N GLU A 174 5.97 -20.07 -6.94
CA GLU A 174 5.35 -21.39 -7.02
C GLU A 174 3.83 -21.30 -7.06
N GLU A 175 3.23 -20.47 -6.20
CA GLU A 175 1.78 -20.23 -6.18
C GLU A 175 1.27 -19.65 -7.50
N TYR A 176 2.00 -18.70 -8.09
CA TYR A 176 1.66 -18.11 -9.38
C TYR A 176 1.70 -19.14 -10.51
N ASN A 177 2.77 -19.94 -10.58
CA ASN A 177 2.93 -20.98 -11.59
C ASN A 177 1.81 -22.05 -11.49
N LEU A 178 1.43 -22.45 -10.28
CA LEU A 178 0.34 -23.39 -10.05
C LEU A 178 -1.03 -22.83 -10.47
N MET A 179 -1.26 -21.53 -10.28
CA MET A 179 -2.54 -20.89 -10.63
C MET A 179 -2.69 -20.57 -12.12
N SER A 180 -1.58 -20.40 -12.85
CA SER A 180 -1.63 -20.16 -14.31
C SER A 180 -2.18 -21.35 -15.13
N LEU A 181 -2.35 -22.52 -14.50
CA LEU A 181 -2.63 -23.78 -15.21
C LEU A 181 -4.13 -24.17 -15.30
N HIS A 182 -5.08 -23.41 -14.75
CA HIS A 182 -6.48 -23.87 -14.60
C HIS A 182 -7.58 -22.98 -15.18
N ILE A 183 -7.26 -21.95 -15.95
CA ILE A 183 -8.31 -21.12 -16.58
C ILE A 183 -8.58 -21.66 -17.98
N SER A 184 -9.73 -22.31 -18.15
CA SER A 184 -10.16 -22.87 -19.44
C SER A 184 -10.43 -21.75 -20.45
N ALA A 185 -10.09 -21.96 -21.72
CA ALA A 185 -10.21 -20.98 -22.81
C ALA A 185 -11.65 -20.47 -23.11
N SER A 186 -12.70 -20.96 -22.41
CA SER A 186 -14.05 -20.38 -22.46
C SER A 186 -14.25 -19.19 -21.50
N SER A 187 -13.40 -19.08 -20.48
CA SER A 187 -13.56 -18.15 -19.35
C SER A 187 -13.67 -16.66 -19.74
N PRO A 188 -12.89 -16.09 -20.67
CA PRO A 188 -12.97 -14.65 -20.96
C PRO A 188 -14.30 -14.25 -21.60
N VAL A 189 -14.83 -15.09 -22.49
CA VAL A 189 -16.07 -14.82 -23.23
C VAL A 189 -17.26 -14.82 -22.27
N ASP A 190 -17.29 -15.77 -21.34
CA ASP A 190 -18.36 -15.89 -20.35
C ASP A 190 -18.35 -14.68 -19.40
N ILE A 191 -17.17 -14.22 -18.96
CA ILE A 191 -17.03 -12.99 -18.14
C ILE A 191 -17.59 -11.78 -18.86
N VAL A 192 -17.20 -11.56 -20.12
CA VAL A 192 -17.66 -10.43 -20.92
C VAL A 192 -19.18 -10.49 -21.10
N LYS A 193 -19.72 -11.67 -21.42
CA LYS A 193 -21.15 -11.87 -21.61
C LYS A 193 -21.93 -11.46 -20.36
N GLY A 194 -21.62 -12.05 -19.20
CA GLY A 194 -22.29 -11.72 -17.96
C GLY A 194 -22.16 -10.24 -17.59
N PHE A 195 -20.98 -9.68 -17.80
CA PHE A 195 -20.70 -8.27 -17.52
C PHE A 195 -21.66 -7.32 -18.25
N PHE A 196 -21.90 -7.53 -19.55
CA PHE A 196 -22.82 -6.68 -20.31
C PHE A 196 -24.29 -6.99 -20.05
N GLU A 197 -24.64 -8.23 -19.68
CA GLU A 197 -26.00 -8.57 -19.24
C GLU A 197 -26.43 -7.75 -18.02
N ALA A 198 -25.51 -7.38 -17.12
CA ALA A 198 -25.82 -6.51 -15.99
C ALA A 198 -26.27 -5.10 -16.40
N PHE A 199 -25.80 -4.60 -17.56
CA PHE A 199 -26.23 -3.33 -18.13
C PHE A 199 -27.53 -3.45 -18.95
N LYS A 200 -28.15 -4.63 -18.98
CA LYS A 200 -29.32 -4.97 -19.81
C LYS A 200 -29.08 -4.77 -21.31
N GLU A 201 -27.82 -4.85 -21.73
CA GLU A 201 -27.45 -4.82 -23.14
C GLU A 201 -27.24 -6.25 -23.64
N GLU A 202 -27.97 -6.63 -24.69
CA GLU A 202 -27.82 -7.93 -25.31
C GLU A 202 -26.63 -7.89 -26.27
N ILE A 203 -25.52 -8.56 -25.91
CA ILE A 203 -24.40 -8.77 -26.81
C ILE A 203 -24.61 -10.08 -27.58
N VAL A 204 -24.58 -10.01 -28.90
CA VAL A 204 -24.55 -11.19 -29.76
C VAL A 204 -23.19 -11.87 -29.61
N THR A 205 -23.13 -12.85 -28.71
CA THR A 205 -21.89 -13.54 -28.27
C THR A 205 -21.13 -14.25 -29.39
N ALA A 206 -21.81 -14.60 -30.50
CA ALA A 206 -21.21 -15.30 -31.64
C ALA A 206 -20.09 -14.49 -32.34
N ASP A 207 -20.12 -13.16 -32.26
CA ASP A 207 -19.25 -12.27 -33.05
C ASP A 207 -18.09 -11.65 -32.26
N VAL A 208 -18.05 -11.83 -30.93
CA VAL A 208 -17.10 -11.13 -30.06
C VAL A 208 -15.81 -11.92 -29.84
N LYS A 209 -15.84 -13.24 -29.95
CA LYS A 209 -14.69 -14.12 -29.66
C LYS A 209 -13.38 -13.71 -30.39
N PRO A 210 -13.39 -13.31 -31.68
CA PRO A 210 -12.18 -12.84 -32.35
C PRO A 210 -11.59 -11.56 -31.76
N CYS A 211 -12.42 -10.73 -31.13
CA CYS A 211 -12.03 -9.47 -30.54
C CYS A 211 -11.54 -9.57 -29.10
N LEU A 212 -11.93 -10.63 -28.38
CA LEU A 212 -11.56 -10.80 -26.97
C LEU A 212 -10.15 -11.37 -26.79
N LYS A 213 -9.30 -11.32 -27.83
CA LYS A 213 -7.89 -11.73 -27.74
C LYS A 213 -7.10 -10.94 -26.69
N GLU A 214 -7.48 -9.70 -26.43
CA GLU A 214 -6.86 -8.85 -25.40
C GLU A 214 -7.49 -9.04 -24.01
N VAL A 215 -8.54 -9.88 -23.88
CA VAL A 215 -9.20 -10.11 -22.58
C VAL A 215 -8.46 -11.16 -21.74
N ASP A 216 -7.63 -11.99 -22.37
CA ASP A 216 -6.73 -12.88 -21.61
C ASP A 216 -5.80 -12.06 -20.70
N ASP A 217 -5.41 -10.86 -21.11
CA ASP A 217 -4.57 -9.94 -20.34
C ASP A 217 -5.32 -9.31 -19.14
N MET A 218 -6.66 -9.38 -19.10
CA MET A 218 -7.48 -8.85 -18.00
C MET A 218 -7.59 -9.80 -16.81
N ILE A 219 -7.40 -11.09 -17.03
CA ILE A 219 -7.61 -12.14 -16.01
C ILE A 219 -6.74 -11.90 -14.75
N PRO A 220 -5.45 -11.55 -14.87
CA PRO A 220 -4.62 -11.25 -13.70
C PRO A 220 -5.19 -10.09 -12.87
N ASP A 221 -5.59 -8.99 -13.53
CA ASP A 221 -6.19 -7.84 -12.86
C ASP A 221 -7.52 -8.22 -12.18
N LEU A 222 -8.40 -8.98 -12.84
CA LEU A 222 -9.66 -9.44 -12.24
C LEU A 222 -9.44 -10.30 -10.99
N LYS A 223 -8.40 -11.12 -10.99
CA LYS A 223 -8.04 -11.96 -9.84
C LYS A 223 -7.53 -11.12 -8.67
N GLU A 224 -6.63 -10.17 -8.92
CA GLU A 224 -6.13 -9.25 -7.90
C GLU A 224 -7.23 -8.36 -7.34
N ALA A 225 -8.18 -7.95 -8.21
CA ALA A 225 -9.39 -7.29 -7.78
C ALA A 225 -10.11 -8.13 -6.74
N ILE A 226 -10.48 -9.37 -7.07
CA ILE A 226 -11.20 -10.28 -6.16
C ILE A 226 -10.48 -10.47 -4.83
N GLU A 227 -9.18 -10.76 -4.84
CA GLU A 227 -8.41 -10.96 -3.60
C GLU A 227 -8.35 -9.70 -2.76
N SER A 228 -8.24 -8.54 -3.39
CA SER A 228 -8.33 -7.25 -2.71
C SER A 228 -9.73 -6.99 -2.17
N CYS A 229 -10.80 -7.33 -2.91
CA CYS A 229 -12.19 -7.10 -2.48
C CYS A 229 -12.57 -7.95 -1.25
N LYS A 230 -11.93 -9.10 -1.07
CA LYS A 230 -12.12 -9.96 0.12
C LYS A 230 -11.54 -9.35 1.39
N GLN A 231 -10.59 -8.42 1.26
CA GLN A 231 -10.02 -7.72 2.39
C GLN A 231 -11.04 -6.66 2.81
N ASP A 232 -11.85 -6.93 3.84
CA ASP A 232 -12.86 -6.03 4.43
C ASP A 232 -12.20 -4.83 5.15
N THR A 233 -11.42 -4.07 4.38
CA THR A 233 -10.60 -2.95 4.79
C THR A 233 -10.69 -1.87 3.71
N ALA A 234 -10.52 -0.61 4.09
CA ALA A 234 -10.55 0.50 3.13
C ALA A 234 -9.47 0.35 2.02
N GLU A 235 -8.30 -0.19 2.36
CA GLU A 235 -7.22 -0.44 1.42
C GLU A 235 -7.54 -1.59 0.46
N GLY A 236 -8.10 -2.68 0.97
CA GLY A 236 -8.60 -3.81 0.17
C GLY A 236 -9.64 -3.39 -0.85
N VAL A 237 -10.64 -2.62 -0.42
CA VAL A 237 -11.65 -2.04 -1.31
C VAL A 237 -11.03 -1.13 -2.35
N ARG A 238 -10.11 -0.24 -1.95
CA ARG A 238 -9.42 0.64 -2.90
C ARG A 238 -8.67 -0.16 -3.96
N ASN A 239 -7.91 -1.17 -3.55
CA ASN A 239 -7.13 -2.00 -4.46
C ASN A 239 -8.03 -2.82 -5.38
N CYS A 240 -9.11 -3.41 -4.83
CA CYS A 240 -10.17 -4.10 -5.56
C CYS A 240 -10.62 -3.28 -6.77
N LEU A 241 -10.92 -2.00 -6.56
CA LEU A 241 -11.45 -1.14 -7.60
C LEU A 241 -10.41 -0.68 -8.60
N ILE A 242 -9.18 -0.44 -8.15
CA ILE A 242 -8.06 -0.14 -9.06
C ILE A 242 -7.91 -1.30 -10.05
N TYR A 243 -7.87 -2.52 -9.55
CA TYR A 243 -7.73 -3.70 -10.39
C TYR A 243 -8.97 -3.94 -11.26
N LEU A 244 -10.19 -3.73 -10.76
CA LEU A 244 -11.40 -3.76 -11.60
C LEU A 244 -11.35 -2.71 -12.71
N THR A 245 -10.79 -1.53 -12.44
CA THR A 245 -10.64 -0.46 -13.44
C THR A 245 -9.61 -0.84 -14.50
N LEU A 246 -8.48 -1.41 -14.08
CA LEU A 246 -7.43 -1.86 -14.98
C LEU A 246 -7.96 -2.94 -15.92
N ALA A 247 -8.67 -3.93 -15.37
CA ALA A 247 -9.40 -4.91 -16.16
C ALA A 247 -10.38 -4.22 -17.10
N ALA A 248 -11.25 -3.34 -16.58
CA ALA A 248 -12.29 -2.70 -17.38
C ALA A 248 -11.75 -1.84 -18.53
N LYS A 249 -10.52 -1.31 -18.42
CA LYS A 249 -9.85 -0.52 -19.47
C LYS A 249 -9.62 -1.29 -20.76
N ALA A 250 -9.51 -2.62 -20.69
CA ALA A 250 -9.36 -3.45 -21.88
C ALA A 250 -10.68 -3.66 -22.63
N PHE A 251 -11.85 -3.49 -21.98
CA PHE A 251 -13.15 -3.64 -22.65
C PHE A 251 -13.35 -2.62 -23.79
N PRO A 252 -13.12 -1.30 -23.61
CA PRO A 252 -13.26 -0.34 -24.71
C PRO A 252 -12.42 -0.70 -25.94
N THR A 253 -11.15 -1.06 -25.76
CA THR A 253 -10.25 -1.43 -26.86
C THR A 253 -10.76 -2.69 -27.55
N ALA A 254 -11.01 -3.76 -26.78
CA ALA A 254 -11.48 -5.04 -27.30
C ALA A 254 -12.83 -4.93 -28.04
N LEU A 255 -13.74 -4.08 -27.57
CA LEU A 255 -15.07 -3.94 -28.16
C LEU A 255 -15.14 -2.95 -29.31
N SER A 256 -14.28 -1.92 -29.31
CA SER A 256 -14.19 -0.96 -30.43
C SER A 256 -13.87 -1.66 -31.76
N THR A 257 -13.13 -2.76 -31.71
CA THR A 257 -12.83 -3.61 -32.86
C THR A 257 -14.01 -4.44 -33.38
N CYS A 258 -15.08 -4.63 -32.59
CA CYS A 258 -16.18 -5.53 -32.95
C CYS A 258 -17.43 -4.85 -33.55
N GLN A 259 -17.49 -3.51 -33.62
CA GLN A 259 -18.73 -2.79 -34.00
C GLN A 259 -19.99 -3.29 -33.25
N THR A 260 -19.85 -3.70 -32.00
CA THR A 260 -20.96 -4.22 -31.19
C THR A 260 -21.90 -3.08 -30.82
N GLY A 261 -23.22 -3.27 -30.92
CA GLY A 261 -24.25 -2.29 -30.57
C GLY A 261 -24.31 -1.86 -29.09
N ALA A 262 -23.33 -2.27 -28.28
CA ALA A 262 -23.23 -2.07 -26.83
C ALA A 262 -22.77 -0.64 -26.45
N SER A 263 -23.41 0.38 -27.04
CA SER A 263 -22.90 1.76 -26.95
C SER A 263 -23.09 2.40 -25.58
N GLN A 264 -24.12 2.05 -24.81
CA GLN A 264 -24.39 2.67 -23.51
C GLN A 264 -23.50 2.07 -22.44
N ALA A 265 -23.37 0.74 -22.37
CA ALA A 265 -22.46 0.10 -21.43
C ALA A 265 -21.00 0.51 -21.71
N LEU A 266 -20.60 0.63 -22.98
CA LEU A 266 -19.26 1.11 -23.34
C LEU A 266 -19.01 2.53 -22.84
N ASN A 267 -20.00 3.43 -22.95
CA ASN A 267 -19.89 4.79 -22.44
C ASN A 267 -19.78 4.80 -20.91
N ILE A 268 -20.62 4.03 -20.21
CA ILE A 268 -20.57 3.92 -18.74
C ILE A 268 -19.21 3.40 -18.29
N VAL A 269 -18.73 2.30 -18.88
CA VAL A 269 -17.41 1.72 -18.57
C VAL A 269 -16.29 2.70 -18.89
N THR A 270 -16.39 3.42 -20.01
CA THR A 270 -15.39 4.41 -20.40
C THR A 270 -15.36 5.60 -19.44
N ASP A 271 -16.53 6.08 -19.01
CA ASP A 271 -16.62 7.22 -18.11
C ASP A 271 -16.27 6.85 -16.67
N LEU A 272 -16.64 5.65 -16.22
CA LEU A 272 -16.10 5.04 -15.01
C LEU A 272 -14.59 4.92 -15.13
N ALA A 273 -14.04 4.29 -16.16
CA ALA A 273 -12.59 4.16 -16.32
C ALA A 273 -11.88 5.51 -16.30
N LYS A 274 -12.40 6.54 -16.99
CA LYS A 274 -11.84 7.91 -16.91
C LYS A 274 -11.88 8.50 -15.51
N THR A 275 -12.98 8.26 -14.79
CA THR A 275 -13.18 8.77 -13.42
C THR A 275 -12.29 8.03 -12.44
N MET A 276 -12.20 6.71 -12.56
CA MET A 276 -11.45 5.80 -11.69
C MET A 276 -9.93 5.85 -11.93
N LEU A 277 -9.50 6.09 -13.18
CA LEU A 277 -8.09 6.25 -13.55
C LEU A 277 -7.53 7.63 -13.20
N LYS A 278 -8.34 8.57 -12.70
CA LYS A 278 -7.86 9.81 -12.07
C LYS A 278 -7.71 9.56 -10.57
N PRO A 279 -6.48 9.29 -10.07
CA PRO A 279 -6.28 8.89 -8.68
C PRO A 279 -6.75 9.98 -7.70
N SER A 280 -6.69 11.23 -8.14
CA SER A 280 -7.06 12.43 -7.40
C SER A 280 -8.54 12.54 -7.07
N THR A 281 -9.41 12.35 -8.07
CA THR A 281 -10.86 12.50 -7.95
C THR A 281 -11.54 11.19 -7.57
N PHE A 282 -10.96 10.06 -7.99
CA PHE A 282 -11.53 8.76 -7.70
C PHE A 282 -11.55 8.49 -6.20
N SER A 283 -10.45 8.68 -5.47
CA SER A 283 -10.40 8.26 -4.07
C SER A 283 -11.25 9.11 -3.13
N SER A 284 -11.64 10.34 -3.48
CA SER A 284 -12.47 11.17 -2.60
C SER A 284 -13.95 10.86 -2.76
N ASP A 285 -14.45 10.95 -3.99
CA ASP A 285 -15.87 10.86 -4.28
C ASP A 285 -16.34 9.41 -4.21
N PHE A 286 -15.45 8.48 -4.60
CA PHE A 286 -15.74 7.07 -4.53
C PHE A 286 -15.69 6.53 -3.10
N VAL A 287 -14.70 6.90 -2.28
CA VAL A 287 -14.65 6.42 -0.89
C VAL A 287 -15.87 6.92 -0.12
N LYS A 288 -16.36 8.14 -0.40
CA LYS A 288 -17.64 8.62 0.10
C LYS A 288 -18.81 7.78 -0.43
N ALA A 289 -18.92 7.57 -1.74
CA ALA A 289 -19.98 6.77 -2.37
C ALA A 289 -20.05 5.32 -1.85
N TYR A 290 -18.91 4.64 -1.83
CA TYR A 290 -18.78 3.25 -1.40
C TYR A 290 -19.08 3.06 0.09
N VAL A 291 -18.76 4.04 0.93
CA VAL A 291 -18.96 3.92 2.37
C VAL A 291 -20.38 4.31 2.77
N LEU A 292 -20.97 5.33 2.13
CA LEU A 292 -22.29 5.85 2.50
C LEU A 292 -23.45 4.96 2.03
N ASP A 293 -23.33 4.25 0.90
CA ASP A 293 -24.39 3.35 0.38
C ASP A 293 -23.91 1.89 0.18
N SER A 294 -22.98 1.48 1.05
CA SER A 294 -22.13 0.29 0.88
C SER A 294 -22.81 -1.08 0.76
N LYS A 295 -24.12 -1.21 1.04
CA LYS A 295 -24.73 -2.52 1.20
C LYS A 295 -24.84 -3.28 -0.11
N ASP A 296 -25.29 -2.61 -1.17
CA ASP A 296 -25.52 -3.25 -2.46
C ASP A 296 -24.19 -3.51 -3.18
N ILE A 297 -23.28 -2.53 -3.19
CA ILE A 297 -21.94 -2.70 -3.77
C ILE A 297 -21.16 -3.83 -3.09
N LYS A 298 -21.16 -3.90 -1.75
CA LYS A 298 -20.51 -5.00 -1.00
C LYS A 298 -21.16 -6.35 -1.29
N SER A 299 -22.48 -6.38 -1.40
CA SER A 299 -23.23 -7.60 -1.75
C SER A 299 -22.84 -8.09 -3.14
N SER A 300 -22.82 -7.20 -4.14
CA SER A 300 -22.45 -7.50 -5.52
C SER A 300 -20.99 -7.97 -5.63
N LEU A 301 -20.05 -7.32 -4.92
CA LEU A 301 -18.66 -7.76 -4.85
C LEU A 301 -18.49 -9.13 -4.18
N ALA A 302 -19.21 -9.39 -3.08
CA ALA A 302 -19.19 -10.68 -2.41
C ALA A 302 -19.78 -11.80 -3.30
N GLN A 303 -20.83 -11.48 -4.08
CA GLN A 303 -21.37 -12.37 -5.08
C GLN A 303 -20.35 -12.67 -6.19
N ALA A 304 -19.67 -11.65 -6.72
CA ALA A 304 -18.61 -11.82 -7.71
C ALA A 304 -17.51 -12.78 -7.22
N ALA A 305 -16.99 -12.54 -6.01
CA ALA A 305 -15.98 -13.43 -5.41
C ALA A 305 -16.48 -14.88 -5.23
N SER A 306 -17.77 -15.04 -4.88
CA SER A 306 -18.43 -16.35 -4.77
C SER A 306 -18.54 -17.06 -6.12
N MET A 307 -18.98 -16.36 -7.17
CA MET A 307 -19.10 -16.93 -8.52
C MET A 307 -17.74 -17.33 -9.10
N TRP A 308 -16.72 -16.49 -8.90
CA TRP A 308 -15.34 -16.83 -9.26
C TRP A 308 -14.87 -18.13 -8.61
N SER A 309 -15.10 -18.29 -7.30
CA SER A 309 -14.70 -19.51 -6.56
C SER A 309 -15.41 -20.79 -7.04
N LYS A 310 -16.61 -20.64 -7.64
CA LYS A 310 -17.40 -21.75 -8.20
C LYS A 310 -17.10 -22.00 -9.67
N ASN A 311 -16.18 -21.24 -10.27
CA ASN A 311 -15.90 -21.24 -11.70
C ASN A 311 -17.12 -20.87 -12.56
N ASP A 312 -18.06 -20.09 -12.02
CA ASP A 312 -19.20 -19.52 -12.74
C ASP A 312 -18.79 -18.15 -13.32
N MET A 313 -18.14 -18.20 -14.49
CA MET A 313 -17.51 -17.04 -15.11
C MET A 313 -18.52 -16.04 -15.66
N GLU A 314 -19.66 -16.53 -16.15
CA GLU A 314 -20.78 -15.69 -16.58
C GLU A 314 -21.42 -15.00 -15.38
N GLY A 315 -21.75 -15.74 -14.31
CA GLY A 315 -22.27 -15.14 -13.08
C GLY A 315 -21.29 -14.16 -12.44
N PHE A 316 -19.99 -14.45 -12.49
CA PHE A 316 -18.94 -13.53 -12.04
C PHE A 316 -18.94 -12.24 -12.85
N GLY A 317 -18.96 -12.35 -14.18
CA GLY A 317 -19.09 -11.21 -15.09
C GLY A 317 -20.30 -10.35 -14.74
N TYR A 318 -21.46 -10.99 -14.56
CA TYR A 318 -22.71 -10.31 -14.19
C TYR A 318 -22.59 -9.53 -12.88
N SER A 319 -22.10 -10.17 -11.81
CA SER A 319 -21.92 -9.49 -10.54
C SER A 319 -20.94 -8.31 -10.63
N LEU A 320 -19.88 -8.41 -11.44
CA LEU A 320 -18.98 -7.28 -11.69
C LEU A 320 -19.64 -6.14 -12.45
N GLY A 321 -20.40 -6.45 -13.51
CA GLY A 321 -21.14 -5.44 -14.25
C GLY A 321 -22.16 -4.73 -13.35
N GLN A 322 -22.83 -5.49 -12.47
CA GLN A 322 -23.76 -4.94 -11.49
C GLN A 322 -23.06 -4.02 -10.49
N THR A 323 -21.90 -4.43 -9.94
CA THR A 323 -21.08 -3.59 -9.07
C THR A 323 -20.73 -2.27 -9.74
N LEU A 324 -20.24 -2.30 -10.98
CA LEU A 324 -19.88 -1.07 -11.70
C LEU A 324 -21.09 -0.19 -12.00
N TYR A 325 -22.23 -0.79 -12.35
CA TYR A 325 -23.47 -0.06 -12.58
C TYR A 325 -23.99 0.62 -11.31
N GLU A 326 -24.00 -0.08 -10.18
CA GLU A 326 -24.33 0.48 -8.86
C GLU A 326 -23.39 1.63 -8.51
N MET A 327 -22.09 1.44 -8.70
CA MET A 327 -21.09 2.51 -8.50
C MET A 327 -21.33 3.72 -9.40
N TYR A 328 -21.66 3.51 -10.68
CA TYR A 328 -21.97 4.59 -11.62
C TYR A 328 -23.18 5.40 -11.16
N ASN A 329 -24.27 4.73 -10.76
CA ASN A 329 -25.47 5.42 -10.28
C ASN A 329 -25.19 6.23 -9.01
N VAL A 330 -24.43 5.67 -8.06
CA VAL A 330 -24.04 6.44 -6.87
C VAL A 330 -23.19 7.64 -7.25
N LEU A 331 -22.23 7.49 -8.17
CA LEU A 331 -21.43 8.63 -8.65
C LEU A 331 -22.28 9.67 -9.39
N GLU A 332 -23.29 9.27 -10.15
CA GLU A 332 -24.22 10.18 -10.84
C GLU A 332 -25.09 10.95 -9.84
N GLU A 333 -25.72 10.27 -8.88
CA GLU A 333 -26.49 10.90 -7.80
C GLU A 333 -25.62 11.80 -6.93
N PHE A 334 -24.38 11.40 -6.68
CA PHE A 334 -23.44 12.16 -5.86
C PHE A 334 -22.92 13.41 -6.58
N ASN A 335 -22.66 13.33 -7.88
CA ASN A 335 -22.34 14.49 -8.72
C ASN A 335 -23.49 15.52 -8.72
N VAL A 336 -24.73 15.07 -8.57
CA VAL A 336 -25.92 15.93 -8.41
C VAL A 336 -26.01 16.51 -6.99
N LEU A 337 -25.72 15.72 -5.95
CA LEU A 337 -25.78 16.13 -4.54
C LEU A 337 -24.67 17.11 -4.14
N LEU A 338 -23.45 16.93 -4.61
CA LEU A 338 -22.31 17.78 -4.25
C LEU A 338 -22.16 19.02 -5.11
N GLY A 339 -22.91 19.13 -6.21
CA GLY A 339 -22.93 20.31 -7.07
C GLY A 339 -21.57 20.98 -7.21
N SER A 340 -20.50 20.23 -7.55
CA SER A 340 -19.14 20.76 -7.69
C SER A 340 -18.83 21.91 -6.72
N SER A 341 -18.88 21.69 -5.40
CA SER A 341 -18.43 22.77 -4.51
C SER A 341 -16.93 22.96 -4.78
N GLN A 342 -16.56 23.97 -5.56
CA GLN A 342 -15.18 24.37 -5.85
C GLN A 342 -14.43 24.89 -4.61
N ASP A 343 -15.00 24.68 -3.43
CA ASP A 343 -14.48 25.16 -2.17
C ASP A 343 -13.54 24.12 -1.57
N ALA A 344 -12.25 24.36 -1.79
CA ALA A 344 -11.15 23.56 -1.26
C ALA A 344 -11.25 23.37 0.27
N SER A 345 -11.81 24.35 0.99
CA SER A 345 -11.98 24.28 2.44
C SER A 345 -13.04 23.25 2.84
N LEU A 346 -14.16 23.17 2.10
CA LEU A 346 -15.20 22.16 2.32
C LEU A 346 -14.71 20.75 2.00
N GLU A 347 -14.02 20.57 0.88
CA GLU A 347 -13.43 19.29 0.53
C GLU A 347 -12.43 18.83 1.61
N LEU A 348 -11.59 19.74 2.08
CA LEU A 348 -10.59 19.43 3.10
C LEU A 348 -11.22 19.05 4.44
N LEU A 349 -12.24 19.77 4.89
CA LEU A 349 -12.98 19.44 6.11
C LEU A 349 -13.70 18.08 5.98
N ASP A 350 -14.36 17.83 4.85
CA ASP A 350 -15.01 16.56 4.56
C ASP A 350 -14.02 15.40 4.67
N GLY A 351 -12.86 15.57 4.03
CA GLY A 351 -11.77 14.61 4.08
C GLY A 351 -11.35 14.35 5.51
N PHE A 352 -11.08 15.42 6.24
CA PHE A 352 -10.61 15.36 7.61
C PHE A 352 -11.55 14.59 8.54
N LEU A 353 -12.85 14.91 8.51
CA LEU A 353 -13.85 14.22 9.32
C LEU A 353 -13.95 12.75 8.94
N PHE A 354 -13.92 12.46 7.64
CA PHE A 354 -13.95 11.09 7.13
C PHE A 354 -12.71 10.28 7.54
N GLY A 355 -11.54 10.91 7.56
CA GLY A 355 -10.29 10.30 8.03
C GLY A 355 -10.28 9.98 9.53
N ILE A 356 -11.10 10.70 10.31
CA ILE A 356 -11.26 10.44 11.75
C ILE A 356 -12.26 9.32 12.01
N ALA A 357 -13.45 9.42 11.43
CA ALA A 357 -14.55 8.48 11.65
C ALA A 357 -15.46 8.46 10.42
N SER A 358 -15.27 7.44 9.57
CA SER A 358 -15.97 7.29 8.31
C SER A 358 -17.49 7.11 8.44
N ASP A 359 -17.96 6.65 9.60
CA ASP A 359 -19.37 6.41 9.95
C ASP A 359 -20.05 7.64 10.58
N MET A 360 -19.29 8.70 10.87
CA MET A 360 -19.79 9.89 11.55
C MET A 360 -19.87 11.12 10.63
N TYR A 361 -19.59 10.94 9.34
CA TYR A 361 -19.83 11.95 8.32
C TYR A 361 -21.33 12.21 8.22
N ASN A 362 -21.79 13.37 8.69
CA ASN A 362 -23.15 13.84 8.50
C ASN A 362 -23.15 15.31 8.06
N ASP A 363 -24.11 15.69 7.23
CA ASP A 363 -24.25 17.08 6.78
C ASP A 363 -24.53 18.05 7.94
N GLU A 364 -25.00 17.51 9.08
CA GLU A 364 -25.18 18.29 10.31
C GLU A 364 -23.84 18.86 10.81
N ILE A 365 -22.74 18.10 10.79
CA ILE A 365 -21.41 18.57 11.20
C ILE A 365 -20.91 19.66 10.25
N LYS A 366 -21.16 19.56 8.95
CA LYS A 366 -20.73 20.59 7.99
C LYS A 366 -21.36 21.94 8.29
N SER A 367 -22.66 21.94 8.63
CA SER A 367 -23.40 23.16 8.94
C SER A 367 -22.86 23.92 10.17
N CYS A 368 -22.02 23.28 10.98
CA CYS A 368 -21.41 23.87 12.17
C CYS A 368 -20.25 24.83 11.86
N PHE A 369 -19.67 24.77 10.66
CA PHE A 369 -18.46 25.51 10.32
C PHE A 369 -18.82 26.82 9.62
N ALA A 370 -18.96 27.88 10.41
CA ALA A 370 -19.21 29.22 9.88
C ALA A 370 -17.96 29.85 9.21
N ASP A 371 -16.76 29.40 9.57
CA ASP A 371 -15.47 29.90 9.08
C ASP A 371 -14.59 28.75 8.63
N ILE A 372 -14.95 28.15 7.49
CA ILE A 372 -14.22 27.03 6.93
C ILE A 372 -12.94 27.47 6.19
N GLU A 373 -12.90 28.72 5.72
CA GLU A 373 -11.73 29.32 5.04
C GLU A 373 -10.48 29.31 5.92
N THR A 374 -10.66 29.45 7.24
CA THR A 374 -9.56 29.36 8.21
C THR A 374 -8.91 27.96 8.21
N VAL A 375 -9.68 26.90 7.96
CA VAL A 375 -9.16 25.52 7.93
C VAL A 375 -8.19 25.33 6.76
N GLU A 376 -8.55 25.75 5.54
CA GLU A 376 -7.66 25.66 4.38
C GLU A 376 -6.39 26.50 4.59
N LYS A 377 -6.56 27.73 5.10
CA LYS A 377 -5.44 28.63 5.39
C LYS A 377 -4.45 28.01 6.36
N ASP A 378 -4.94 27.41 7.44
CA ASP A 378 -4.07 26.81 8.45
C ASP A 378 -3.40 25.54 7.92
N ILE A 379 -4.09 24.72 7.12
CA ILE A 379 -3.45 23.54 6.50
C ILE A 379 -2.36 23.95 5.50
N LYS A 380 -2.58 25.03 4.74
CA LYS A 380 -1.54 25.60 3.87
C LYS A 380 -0.33 26.07 4.67
N ALA A 381 -0.55 26.72 5.82
CA ALA A 381 0.50 27.15 6.72
C ALA A 381 1.27 25.95 7.28
N PHE A 382 0.56 24.93 7.78
CA PHE A 382 1.12 23.67 8.23
C PHE A 382 2.08 23.05 7.19
N PHE A 383 1.64 22.89 5.93
CA PHE A 383 2.51 22.33 4.89
C PHE A 383 3.70 23.23 4.56
N THR A 384 3.53 24.54 4.61
CA THR A 384 4.62 25.50 4.39
C THR A 384 5.70 25.36 5.48
N GLU A 385 5.27 25.23 6.74
CA GLU A 385 6.13 25.13 7.91
C GLU A 385 6.89 23.80 7.96
N ILE A 386 6.20 22.66 7.76
CA ILE A 386 6.87 21.35 7.77
C ILE A 386 7.80 21.14 6.56
N LYS A 387 7.54 21.82 5.43
CA LYS A 387 8.37 21.77 4.22
C LYS A 387 9.73 22.45 4.40
N THR A 388 9.91 23.29 5.43
CA THR A 388 11.22 23.84 5.76
C THR A 388 12.23 22.75 6.19
N GLU A 389 11.74 21.57 6.57
CA GLU A 389 12.52 20.45 7.11
C GLU A 389 13.37 20.82 8.34
N THR A 390 13.07 21.92 9.01
CA THR A 390 13.73 22.34 10.25
C THR A 390 12.94 21.88 11.47
N LEU A 391 13.61 21.70 12.62
CA LEU A 391 12.93 21.37 13.88
C LEU A 391 11.90 22.46 14.24
N GLU A 392 12.28 23.73 14.07
CA GLU A 392 11.41 24.88 14.32
C GLU A 392 10.17 24.86 13.42
N GLY A 393 10.35 24.66 12.11
CA GLY A 393 9.22 24.58 11.18
C GLY A 393 8.34 23.35 11.37
N MET A 394 8.88 22.22 11.84
CA MET A 394 8.04 21.09 12.25
C MET A 394 7.24 21.39 13.50
N VAL A 395 7.86 21.98 14.52
CA VAL A 395 7.17 22.36 15.76
C VAL A 395 6.07 23.37 15.46
N GLU A 396 6.36 24.40 14.66
CA GLU A 396 5.35 25.39 14.28
C GLU A 396 4.26 24.76 13.41
N GLY A 397 4.63 23.93 12.43
CA GLY A 397 3.69 23.17 11.61
C GLY A 397 2.69 22.38 12.45
N PHE A 398 3.18 21.54 13.35
CA PHE A 398 2.31 20.73 14.20
C PHE A 398 1.50 21.57 15.18
N LYS A 399 2.03 22.68 15.68
CA LYS A 399 1.29 23.64 16.51
C LYS A 399 0.17 24.32 15.71
N THR A 400 0.42 24.70 14.47
CA THR A 400 -0.58 25.21 13.51
C THR A 400 -1.69 24.18 13.33
N LEU A 401 -1.35 22.93 13.01
CA LEU A 401 -2.32 21.84 12.91
C LEU A 401 -3.10 21.66 14.22
N GLY A 402 -2.44 21.72 15.37
CA GLY A 402 -3.09 21.66 16.69
C GLY A 402 -4.12 22.76 16.91
N ASN A 403 -3.81 24.01 16.53
CA ASN A 403 -4.74 25.13 16.61
C ASN A 403 -5.93 24.94 15.66
N THR A 404 -5.70 24.44 14.44
CA THR A 404 -6.76 24.10 13.50
C THR A 404 -7.71 23.07 14.10
N LEU A 405 -7.18 22.03 14.76
CA LEU A 405 -7.98 21.02 15.45
C LEU A 405 -8.80 21.63 16.60
N ASP A 406 -8.26 22.62 17.31
CA ASP A 406 -9.00 23.31 18.38
C ASP A 406 -10.14 24.18 17.83
N HIS A 407 -9.94 24.85 16.70
CA HIS A 407 -10.99 25.55 15.97
C HIS A 407 -12.09 24.58 15.51
N ILE A 408 -11.69 23.45 14.92
CA ILE A 408 -12.62 22.40 14.50
C ILE A 408 -13.41 21.86 15.70
N ASN A 409 -12.74 21.59 16.81
CA ASN A 409 -13.38 21.11 18.03
C ASN A 409 -14.41 22.12 18.57
N SER A 410 -14.09 23.41 18.53
CA SER A 410 -14.99 24.48 18.97
C SER A 410 -16.25 24.56 18.10
N ALA A 411 -16.08 24.53 16.78
CA ALA A 411 -17.20 24.53 15.83
C ALA A 411 -18.14 23.32 16.03
N ILE A 412 -17.58 22.11 16.19
CA ILE A 412 -18.37 20.90 16.42
C ILE A 412 -19.11 20.95 17.77
N ALA A 413 -18.45 21.47 18.82
CA ALA A 413 -19.04 21.59 20.15
C ALA A 413 -20.24 22.55 20.19
N GLU A 414 -20.16 23.67 19.46
CA GLU A 414 -21.27 24.62 19.32
C GLU A 414 -22.48 24.01 18.61
N CYS A 415 -22.25 23.00 17.79
CA CYS A 415 -23.26 22.40 16.93
C CYS A 415 -24.25 21.47 17.63
N LYS A 416 -24.10 21.22 18.94
CA LYS A 416 -24.89 20.23 19.71
C LYS A 416 -24.97 18.86 19.02
N SER A 417 -23.97 18.54 18.20
CA SER A 417 -23.93 17.32 17.41
C SER A 417 -23.78 16.11 18.34
N LYS A 418 -24.29 14.95 17.93
CA LYS A 418 -24.08 13.69 18.65
C LYS A 418 -22.68 13.11 18.41
N ALA A 419 -21.77 13.86 17.78
CA ALA A 419 -20.46 13.41 17.34
C ALA A 419 -19.42 13.32 18.47
N THR A 420 -19.83 12.77 19.62
CA THR A 420 -19.02 12.77 20.85
C THR A 420 -17.67 12.09 20.70
N ASP A 421 -17.56 11.06 19.86
CA ASP A 421 -16.30 10.37 19.59
C ASP A 421 -15.33 11.20 18.74
N VAL A 422 -15.82 11.90 17.70
CA VAL A 422 -15.01 12.83 16.90
C VAL A 422 -14.49 13.95 17.79
N ILE A 423 -15.35 14.56 18.62
CA ILE A 423 -14.96 15.60 19.58
C ILE A 423 -13.84 15.08 20.50
N ALA A 424 -13.98 13.86 21.03
CA ALA A 424 -12.98 13.27 21.92
C ALA A 424 -11.62 13.06 21.22
N ILE A 425 -11.63 12.56 19.98
CA ILE A 425 -10.41 12.34 19.19
C ILE A 425 -9.73 13.67 18.86
N VAL A 426 -10.48 14.61 18.29
CA VAL A 426 -9.96 15.92 17.86
C VAL A 426 -9.44 16.71 19.06
N SER A 427 -10.19 16.76 20.17
CA SER A 427 -9.76 17.44 21.39
C SER A 427 -8.48 16.84 21.98
N LYS A 428 -8.36 15.49 21.95
CA LYS A 428 -7.16 14.82 22.45
C LYS A 428 -5.95 15.11 21.57
N ALA A 429 -6.09 15.00 20.25
CA ALA A 429 -5.03 15.32 19.30
C ALA A 429 -4.59 16.79 19.39
N SER A 430 -5.54 17.74 19.41
CA SER A 430 -5.27 19.18 19.56
C SER A 430 -4.33 19.44 20.75
N LYS A 431 -4.65 18.91 21.93
CA LYS A 431 -3.83 19.05 23.15
C LYS A 431 -2.43 18.44 23.01
N GLN A 432 -2.30 17.36 22.24
CA GLN A 432 -1.01 16.72 21.98
C GLN A 432 -0.16 17.51 20.98
N PHE A 433 -0.78 18.23 20.04
CA PHE A 433 -0.08 19.02 19.03
C PHE A 433 0.31 20.42 19.50
N ILE A 434 -0.51 21.08 20.33
CA ILE A 434 -0.28 22.47 20.77
C ILE A 434 0.84 22.58 21.82
N SER A 435 0.93 21.64 22.77
CA SER A 435 1.88 21.76 23.88
C SER A 435 3.24 21.14 23.53
N PRO A 436 4.36 21.90 23.61
CA PRO A 436 5.68 21.38 23.26
C PRO A 436 6.08 20.11 24.04
N TYR A 437 5.66 20.00 25.31
CA TYR A 437 5.96 18.85 26.15
C TYR A 437 5.12 17.62 25.76
N THR A 438 3.82 17.81 25.54
CA THR A 438 2.95 16.70 25.11
C THR A 438 3.23 16.28 23.68
N PHE A 439 3.64 17.22 22.82
CA PHE A 439 4.13 16.95 21.48
C PHE A 439 5.38 16.08 21.52
N ALA A 440 6.43 16.51 22.22
CA ALA A 440 7.67 15.76 22.32
C ALA A 440 7.46 14.35 22.90
N TYR A 441 6.57 14.21 23.90
CA TYR A 441 6.29 12.93 24.52
C TYR A 441 5.33 12.06 23.69
N HIS A 442 4.10 12.52 23.40
CA HIS A 442 3.08 11.71 22.74
C HIS A 442 3.22 11.68 21.22
N VAL A 443 3.46 12.82 20.57
CA VAL A 443 3.67 12.83 19.11
C VAL A 443 5.03 12.23 18.78
N GLY A 444 6.08 12.56 19.55
CA GLY A 444 7.39 11.91 19.42
C GLY A 444 7.30 10.40 19.61
N ARG A 445 6.60 9.90 20.64
CA ARG A 445 6.38 8.46 20.83
C ARG A 445 5.51 7.84 19.74
N ALA A 446 4.41 8.49 19.34
CA ALA A 446 3.55 7.99 18.28
C ALA A 446 4.30 7.92 16.94
N ILE A 447 5.18 8.89 16.66
CA ILE A 447 6.09 8.84 15.52
C ILE A 447 7.11 7.73 15.72
N LEU A 448 7.71 7.51 16.90
CA LEU A 448 8.68 6.42 17.07
C LEU A 448 8.05 5.02 16.96
N VAL A 449 6.80 4.86 17.38
CA VAL A 449 6.10 3.57 17.42
C VAL A 449 5.33 3.30 16.11
N ASN A 450 4.71 4.33 15.53
CA ASN A 450 3.90 4.29 14.33
C ASN A 450 4.55 5.04 13.15
N GLU A 451 5.89 5.12 13.16
CA GLU A 451 6.73 5.96 12.28
C GLU A 451 6.30 5.91 10.83
N LYS A 452 6.25 4.70 10.28
CA LYS A 452 5.91 4.47 8.89
C LYS A 452 4.48 4.92 8.58
N GLN A 453 3.54 4.75 9.50
CA GLN A 453 2.15 5.06 9.25
C GLN A 453 1.93 6.57 9.27
N ILE A 454 2.28 7.27 10.34
CA ILE A 454 2.09 8.74 10.42
C ILE A 454 2.85 9.46 9.31
N TYR A 455 4.08 9.04 9.03
CA TYR A 455 4.87 9.60 7.94
C TYR A 455 4.21 9.41 6.58
N ASN A 456 3.68 8.20 6.31
CA ASN A 456 2.98 7.91 5.07
C ASN A 456 1.71 8.75 4.95
N GLU A 457 0.91 8.88 6.01
CA GLU A 457 -0.31 9.70 5.99
C GLU A 457 0.03 11.17 5.70
N ILE A 458 0.97 11.80 6.43
CA ILE A 458 1.34 13.21 6.23
C ILE A 458 1.97 13.45 4.85
N THR A 459 2.82 12.54 4.37
CA THR A 459 3.43 12.65 3.04
C THR A 459 2.39 12.50 1.93
N THR A 460 1.42 11.62 2.12
CA THR A 460 0.30 11.45 1.19
C THR A 460 -0.61 12.68 1.20
N ALA A 461 -0.91 13.23 2.38
CA ALA A 461 -1.67 14.47 2.51
C ALA A 461 -0.99 15.64 1.80
N MET A 462 0.33 15.79 1.96
CA MET A 462 1.11 16.83 1.28
C MET A 462 1.12 16.65 -0.24
N ARG A 463 1.19 15.41 -0.74
CA ARG A 463 1.08 15.13 -2.19
C ARG A 463 -0.30 15.51 -2.71
N ALA A 464 -1.35 15.09 -2.01
CA ALA A 464 -2.72 15.42 -2.31
C ALA A 464 -2.93 16.95 -2.35
N TRP A 465 -2.44 17.68 -1.35
CA TRP A 465 -2.45 19.15 -1.32
C TRP A 465 -1.80 19.78 -2.56
N ASN A 466 -0.59 19.33 -2.93
CA ASN A 466 0.12 19.86 -4.10
C ASN A 466 -0.59 19.55 -5.43
N ASN A 467 -1.42 18.51 -5.46
CA ASN A 467 -2.23 18.12 -6.62
C ASN A 467 -3.64 18.74 -6.62
N ALA A 468 -3.95 19.64 -5.66
CA ALA A 468 -5.29 20.18 -5.43
C ALA A 468 -6.36 19.10 -5.15
N GLU A 469 -5.97 18.03 -4.46
CA GLU A 469 -6.84 16.93 -4.01
C GLU A 469 -7.24 17.16 -2.55
N TYR A 470 -8.04 18.20 -2.28
CA TYR A 470 -8.24 18.71 -0.93
C TYR A 470 -8.92 17.70 0.00
N PHE A 471 -9.88 16.92 -0.51
CA PHE A 471 -10.47 15.83 0.28
C PHE A 471 -9.45 14.77 0.68
N ASN A 472 -8.62 14.29 -0.25
CA ASN A 472 -7.57 13.31 0.07
C ASN A 472 -6.57 13.88 1.07
N CYS A 473 -6.26 15.17 0.93
CA CYS A 473 -5.43 15.88 1.90
C CYS A 473 -6.05 15.82 3.30
N GLY A 474 -7.31 16.25 3.44
CA GLY A 474 -8.06 16.17 4.69
C GLY A 474 -8.09 14.75 5.25
N TYR A 475 -8.42 13.76 4.42
CA TYR A 475 -8.54 12.35 4.81
C TYR A 475 -7.27 11.80 5.46
N ASN A 476 -6.13 12.02 4.83
CA ASN A 476 -4.86 11.54 5.36
C ASN A 476 -4.46 12.31 6.64
N ILE A 477 -4.79 13.60 6.76
CA ILE A 477 -4.61 14.36 8.01
C ILE A 477 -5.48 13.76 9.12
N GLY A 478 -6.75 13.47 8.85
CA GLY A 478 -7.66 12.85 9.81
C GLY A 478 -7.15 11.51 10.34
N LYS A 479 -6.63 10.65 9.44
CA LYS A 479 -6.00 9.38 9.83
C LYS A 479 -4.77 9.58 10.73
N ALA A 480 -3.90 10.52 10.38
CA ALA A 480 -2.73 10.85 11.20
C ALA A 480 -3.15 11.32 12.61
N VAL A 481 -4.21 12.13 12.67
CA VAL A 481 -4.80 12.64 13.93
C VAL A 481 -5.33 11.51 14.81
N VAL A 482 -6.01 10.51 14.23
CA VAL A 482 -6.47 9.33 14.98
C VAL A 482 -5.30 8.55 15.58
N ILE A 483 -4.23 8.33 14.81
CA ILE A 483 -3.05 7.58 15.30
C ILE A 483 -2.42 8.30 16.49
N VAL A 484 -2.26 9.63 16.38
CA VAL A 484 -1.71 10.47 17.44
C VAL A 484 -2.63 10.46 18.67
N ALA A 485 -3.93 10.70 18.47
CA ALA A 485 -4.92 10.72 19.55
C ALA A 485 -4.97 9.39 20.30
N GLN A 486 -4.86 8.25 19.63
CA GLN A 486 -5.02 6.96 20.28
C GLN A 486 -3.83 6.58 21.18
N ASP A 487 -2.63 7.14 20.96
CA ASP A 487 -1.38 6.78 21.69
C ASP A 487 -1.21 5.26 21.82
N LYS A 488 -1.70 4.50 20.83
CA LYS A 488 -1.65 3.05 20.85
C LYS A 488 -0.22 2.63 20.52
N ALA A 489 0.45 2.05 21.53
CA ALA A 489 1.56 1.18 21.27
C ALA A 489 1.07 0.00 20.42
N ILE A 490 1.91 -0.52 19.52
CA ILE A 490 1.68 -1.83 18.90
C ILE A 490 1.43 -2.81 20.05
N GLU A 491 0.20 -3.30 20.23
CA GLU A 491 0.05 -4.59 20.90
C GLU A 491 0.79 -5.57 19.97
N PRO A 492 1.89 -6.20 20.44
CA PRO A 492 2.57 -7.19 19.62
C PRO A 492 1.51 -8.20 19.18
N ALA A 493 1.47 -8.49 17.88
CA ALA A 493 0.54 -9.44 17.28
C ALA A 493 0.40 -10.64 18.23
N TYR A 494 -0.79 -10.79 18.79
CA TYR A 494 -1.08 -11.76 19.84
C TYR A 494 -0.84 -13.16 19.28
N ASN A 495 0.31 -13.74 19.61
CA ASN A 495 0.55 -15.17 19.44
C ASN A 495 -0.53 -15.90 20.22
N GLY A 496 -1.34 -16.69 19.52
CA GLY A 496 -2.42 -17.47 20.09
C GLY A 496 -1.95 -18.35 21.24
N ALA A 497 -2.18 -17.90 22.47
CA ALA A 497 -2.13 -18.71 23.67
C ALA A 497 -3.54 -18.81 24.24
N SER A 498 -4.12 -20.00 24.08
CA SER A 498 -5.40 -20.47 24.62
C SER A 498 -5.71 -19.89 26.00
N ARG A 499 -6.77 -19.06 26.11
CA ARG A 499 -7.50 -18.90 27.38
C ARG A 499 -8.29 -20.19 27.63
N ARG A 500 -7.74 -21.06 28.47
CA ARG A 500 -8.57 -21.99 29.25
C ARG A 500 -9.44 -21.17 30.19
N ILE A 501 -10.75 -21.24 29.97
CA ILE A 501 -11.76 -20.88 30.95
C ILE A 501 -11.53 -21.80 32.17
N LYS A 502 -11.36 -21.19 33.35
CA LYS A 502 -11.56 -21.87 34.64
C LYS A 502 -12.63 -21.09 35.41
N HIS A 503 -13.74 -21.79 35.58
CA HIS A 503 -14.87 -21.64 36.51
C HIS A 503 -15.51 -20.27 36.66
#